data_AF-A0A3R9LDI6-F1
#
_entry.id   AF-A0A3R9LDI6-F1
#
_cell.length_a   1.000
_cell.length_b   1.000
_cell.length_c   1.000
_cell.angle_alpha   90.00
_cell.angle_beta   90.00
_cell.angle_gamma   90.00
#
_symmetry.space_group_name_H-M   'P 1'
#
loop_
_entity.id
_entity.type
_entity.pdbx_description
1 polymer ?
#
loop_
_entity_poly.entity_id
_entity_poly.type
_entity_poly.pdbx_seq_one_letter_code
_entity_poly.pdbx_strand_id
1 'polypeptide(L)'
;MKEKEYTESYEWKTIMLEFLLSILLLSLVSTITTLTKEGNIFQWTECLSIGVSAFLIVFIGLHENRKVFQNTVKEYEEINLLKKISLVLLIPIITYILYVIPLSNSFLFGQLNDCIFDFAFNFIRYFCFSGIVSYELYMCGLLFYNEITEFLSVQNIKK
;
A
#
# COMPACT_ATOMS: atom_id res chain seq x y z
N MET A 1 -29.06 -3.33 -16.86
CA MET A 1 -28.15 -2.29 -16.32
C MET A 1 -27.83 -2.54 -14.85
N LYS A 2 -28.84 -2.71 -13.97
CA LYS A 2 -28.65 -2.98 -12.52
C LYS A 2 -27.81 -4.21 -12.15
N GLU A 3 -27.91 -5.30 -12.91
CA GLU A 3 -27.21 -6.55 -12.57
C GLU A 3 -25.69 -6.45 -12.78
N LYS A 4 -25.25 -5.79 -13.87
CA LYS A 4 -23.81 -5.55 -14.12
C LYS A 4 -23.18 -4.61 -13.09
N GLU A 5 -23.87 -3.53 -12.73
CA GLU A 5 -23.42 -2.61 -11.67
C GLU A 5 -23.33 -3.32 -10.31
N TYR A 6 -24.26 -4.25 -10.04
CA TYR A 6 -24.23 -5.06 -8.82
C TYR A 6 -23.04 -6.03 -8.80
N THR A 7 -22.75 -6.71 -9.92
CA THR A 7 -21.59 -7.60 -10.04
C THR A 7 -20.28 -6.83 -9.91
N GLU A 8 -20.13 -5.69 -10.60
CA GLU A 8 -18.94 -4.83 -10.51
C GLU A 8 -18.75 -4.30 -9.07
N SER A 9 -19.84 -3.93 -8.37
CA SER A 9 -19.78 -3.51 -6.97
C SER A 9 -19.42 -4.65 -6.02
N TYR A 10 -19.88 -5.87 -6.30
CA TYR A 10 -19.59 -7.05 -5.49
C TYR A 10 -18.13 -7.48 -5.62
N GLU A 11 -17.60 -7.54 -6.84
CA GLU A 11 -16.19 -7.86 -7.11
C GLU A 11 -15.25 -6.86 -6.43
N TRP A 12 -15.56 -5.56 -6.51
CA TRP A 12 -14.78 -4.53 -5.83
C TRP A 12 -14.75 -4.69 -4.30
N LYS A 13 -15.89 -5.04 -3.69
CA LYS A 13 -15.95 -5.31 -2.25
C LYS A 13 -15.11 -6.52 -1.86
N THR A 14 -15.09 -7.56 -2.69
CA THR A 14 -14.27 -8.76 -2.47
C THR A 14 -12.78 -8.41 -2.54
N ILE A 15 -12.35 -7.67 -3.57
CA ILE A 15 -10.95 -7.23 -3.72
C ILE A 15 -10.50 -6.39 -2.52
N MET A 16 -11.34 -5.44 -2.07
CA MET A 16 -11.04 -4.62 -0.90
C MET A 16 -10.97 -5.43 0.41
N LEU A 17 -11.80 -6.47 0.53
CA LEU A 17 -11.77 -7.38 1.67
C LEU A 17 -10.46 -8.19 1.68
N GLU A 18 -10.08 -8.77 0.55
CA GLU A 18 -8.84 -9.55 0.40
C GLU A 18 -7.60 -8.69 0.64
N PHE A 19 -7.61 -7.46 0.14
CA PHE A 19 -6.59 -6.44 0.41
C PHE A 19 -6.44 -6.18 1.92
N LEU A 20 -7.54 -5.86 2.60
CA LEU A 20 -7.52 -5.54 4.03
C LEU A 20 -7.08 -6.75 4.86
N LEU A 21 -7.60 -7.94 4.55
CA LEU A 21 -7.23 -9.18 5.22
C LEU A 21 -5.74 -9.49 5.05
N SER A 22 -5.18 -9.26 3.85
CA SER A 22 -3.77 -9.53 3.58
C SER A 22 -2.84 -8.62 4.39
N ILE A 23 -3.11 -7.31 4.43
CA ILE A 23 -2.33 -6.38 5.26
C ILE A 23 -2.48 -6.76 6.75
N LEU A 24 -3.69 -7.03 7.21
CA LEU A 24 -3.95 -7.38 8.61
C LEU A 24 -3.18 -8.64 9.02
N LEU A 25 -3.32 -9.73 8.26
CA LEU A 25 -2.68 -11.01 8.58
C LEU A 25 -1.16 -10.93 8.48
N LEU A 26 -0.61 -10.31 7.43
CA LEU A 26 0.84 -10.19 7.29
C LEU A 26 1.46 -9.25 8.33
N SER A 27 0.74 -8.20 8.74
CA SER A 27 1.17 -7.33 9.84
C SER A 27 1.20 -8.07 11.16
N LEU A 28 0.21 -8.94 11.40
CA LEU A 28 0.18 -9.83 12.56
C LEU A 28 1.39 -10.78 12.57
N VAL A 29 1.65 -11.45 11.44
CA VAL A 29 2.79 -12.37 11.28
C VAL A 29 4.11 -11.64 11.52
N SER A 30 4.29 -10.46 10.93
CA SER A 30 5.52 -9.65 11.10
C SER A 30 5.71 -9.18 12.53
N THR A 31 4.61 -8.85 13.22
CA THR A 31 4.64 -8.47 14.65
C THR A 31 5.10 -9.63 15.53
N ILE A 32 4.54 -10.83 15.35
CA ILE A 32 4.94 -12.04 16.07
C ILE A 32 6.42 -12.36 15.77
N THR A 33 6.84 -12.21 14.52
CA THR A 33 8.21 -12.45 14.08
C THR A 33 9.19 -11.45 14.69
N THR A 34 8.76 -10.20 14.91
CA THR A 34 9.60 -9.16 15.52
C THR A 34 9.79 -9.38 17.01
N LEU A 35 8.72 -9.77 17.72
CA LEU A 35 8.79 -10.05 19.15
C LEU A 35 9.62 -11.30 19.50
N THR A 36 9.74 -12.22 18.55
CA THR A 36 10.57 -13.43 18.70
C THR A 36 12.05 -13.21 18.37
N LYS A 37 12.40 -12.07 17.75
CA LYS A 37 13.79 -11.68 17.46
C LYS A 37 14.40 -10.92 18.64
N GLU A 38 15.67 -11.18 18.93
CA GLU A 38 16.42 -10.41 19.93
C GLU A 38 16.44 -8.92 19.56
N GLY A 39 16.03 -8.06 20.51
CA GLY A 39 16.01 -6.61 20.35
C GLY A 39 14.68 -6.01 19.86
N ASN A 40 13.65 -6.81 19.54
CA ASN A 40 12.31 -6.34 19.16
C ASN A 40 12.35 -5.22 18.07
N ILE A 41 13.27 -5.37 17.10
CA ILE A 41 13.57 -4.32 16.12
C ILE A 41 12.62 -4.43 14.94
N PHE A 42 11.80 -3.40 14.76
CA PHE A 42 10.91 -3.23 13.61
C PHE A 42 11.63 -3.34 12.25
N GLN A 43 11.06 -4.08 11.31
CA GLN A 43 11.67 -4.38 10.02
C GLN A 43 10.96 -3.69 8.86
N TRP A 44 11.61 -2.67 8.31
CA TRP A 44 11.12 -1.93 7.15
C TRP A 44 10.93 -2.78 5.89
N THR A 45 11.80 -3.77 5.69
CA THR A 45 11.73 -4.69 4.56
C THR A 45 10.47 -5.54 4.59
N GLU A 46 10.02 -5.95 5.78
CA GLU A 46 8.75 -6.67 5.95
C GLU A 46 7.57 -5.76 5.56
N CYS A 47 7.52 -4.50 6.01
CA CYS A 47 6.48 -3.54 5.59
C CYS A 47 6.43 -3.32 4.07
N LEU A 48 7.60 -3.19 3.44
CA LEU A 48 7.69 -3.06 1.97
C LEU A 48 7.13 -4.31 1.28
N SER A 49 7.48 -5.50 1.77
CA SER A 49 6.97 -6.76 1.22
C SER A 49 5.45 -6.87 1.34
N ILE A 50 4.89 -6.49 2.50
CA ILE A 50 3.43 -6.48 2.71
C ILE A 50 2.76 -5.45 1.79
N GLY A 51 3.30 -4.23 1.74
CA GLY A 51 2.77 -3.17 0.91
C GLY A 51 2.77 -3.52 -0.58
N VAL A 52 3.84 -4.12 -1.09
CA VAL A 52 3.93 -4.60 -2.48
C VAL A 52 2.89 -5.71 -2.74
N SER A 53 2.77 -6.67 -1.83
CA SER A 53 1.81 -7.77 -1.99
C SER A 53 0.37 -7.26 -2.01
N ALA A 54 0.03 -6.37 -1.08
CA ALA A 54 -1.29 -5.77 -0.99
C ALA A 54 -1.62 -4.89 -2.21
N PHE A 55 -0.64 -4.14 -2.72
CA PHE A 55 -0.76 -3.39 -3.96
C PHE A 55 -1.09 -4.31 -5.13
N LEU A 56 -0.38 -5.43 -5.29
CA LEU A 56 -0.60 -6.36 -6.40
C LEU A 56 -2.00 -6.95 -6.37
N ILE A 57 -2.54 -7.29 -5.20
CA ILE A 57 -3.92 -7.80 -5.05
C ILE A 57 -4.92 -6.79 -5.59
N VAL A 58 -4.84 -5.53 -5.14
CA VAL A 58 -5.76 -4.48 -5.58
C VAL A 58 -5.58 -4.16 -7.05
N PHE A 59 -4.34 -4.04 -7.52
CA PHE A 59 -4.05 -3.63 -8.88
C PHE A 59 -4.46 -4.71 -9.90
N ILE A 60 -4.20 -5.98 -9.61
CA ILE A 60 -4.65 -7.11 -10.45
C ILE A 60 -6.18 -7.19 -10.43
N GLY A 61 -6.81 -7.15 -9.26
CA GLY A 61 -8.27 -7.20 -9.15
C GLY A 61 -8.96 -6.05 -9.87
N LEU A 62 -8.42 -4.83 -9.77
CA LEU A 62 -8.94 -3.67 -10.50
C LEU A 62 -8.76 -3.85 -12.00
N HIS A 63 -7.58 -4.32 -12.45
CA HIS A 63 -7.29 -4.54 -13.87
C HIS A 63 -8.20 -5.62 -14.52
N GLU A 64 -8.59 -6.65 -13.76
CA GLU A 64 -9.60 -7.64 -14.23
C GLU A 64 -10.95 -6.96 -14.53
N ASN A 65 -11.32 -5.93 -13.77
CA ASN A 65 -12.47 -5.08 -14.04
C ASN A 65 -12.10 -3.92 -15.00
N ARG A 66 -11.79 -4.26 -16.25
CA ARG A 66 -11.24 -3.32 -17.27
C ARG A 66 -11.99 -2.00 -17.41
N LYS A 67 -13.32 -1.98 -17.29
CA LYS A 67 -14.11 -0.75 -17.44
C LYS A 67 -13.85 0.22 -16.31
N VAL A 68 -13.93 -0.27 -15.07
CA VAL A 68 -13.63 0.53 -13.87
C VAL A 68 -12.18 0.98 -13.93
N PHE A 69 -11.26 0.07 -14.22
CA PHE A 69 -9.84 0.38 -14.36
C PHE A 69 -9.57 1.49 -15.38
N GLN A 70 -10.11 1.37 -16.60
CA GLN A 70 -9.92 2.38 -17.64
C GLN A 70 -10.52 3.74 -17.28
N ASN A 71 -11.67 3.76 -16.60
CA ASN A 71 -12.27 5.00 -16.12
C ASN A 71 -11.40 5.64 -15.04
N THR A 72 -10.92 4.86 -14.06
CA THR A 72 -10.02 5.33 -13.00
C THR A 72 -8.71 5.86 -13.58
N VAL A 73 -8.07 5.15 -14.50
CA VAL A 73 -6.84 5.64 -15.16
C VAL A 73 -7.07 6.97 -15.88
N LYS A 74 -8.20 7.12 -16.59
CA LYS A 74 -8.54 8.38 -17.28
C LYS A 74 -8.70 9.56 -16.33
N GLU A 75 -9.25 9.36 -15.13
CA GLU A 75 -9.35 10.43 -14.11
C GLU A 75 -7.97 10.98 -13.71
N TYR A 76 -6.93 10.15 -13.76
CA TYR A 76 -5.56 10.53 -13.42
C TYR A 76 -4.71 10.93 -14.63
N GLU A 77 -5.20 10.73 -15.86
CA GLU A 77 -4.51 11.06 -17.11
C GLU A 77 -4.39 12.58 -17.30
N GLU A 78 -5.39 13.34 -16.87
CA GLU A 78 -5.42 14.81 -16.98
C GLU A 78 -4.41 15.52 -16.06
N ILE A 79 -3.78 14.79 -15.13
CA ILE A 79 -2.77 15.33 -14.22
C ILE A 79 -1.44 15.46 -14.96
N ASN A 80 -0.92 16.68 -15.06
CA ASN A 80 0.41 16.91 -15.65
C ASN A 80 1.50 16.10 -14.92
N LEU A 81 2.46 15.52 -15.66
CA LEU A 81 3.58 14.72 -15.17
C LEU A 81 4.30 15.33 -13.96
N LEU A 82 4.54 16.64 -13.99
CA LEU A 82 5.21 17.34 -12.87
C LEU A 82 4.37 17.34 -11.59
N LYS A 83 3.03 17.39 -11.73
CA LYS A 83 2.11 17.21 -10.61
C LYS A 83 2.04 15.74 -10.17
N LYS A 84 2.05 14.76 -11.10
CA LYS A 84 2.12 13.32 -10.76
C LYS A 84 3.35 13.02 -9.89
N ILE A 85 4.52 13.49 -10.32
CA ILE A 85 5.79 13.33 -9.59
C ILE A 85 5.74 14.04 -8.23
N SER A 86 5.23 15.28 -8.18
CA SER A 86 5.07 16.00 -6.91
C SER A 86 4.14 15.27 -5.92
N LEU A 87 3.03 14.71 -6.42
CA LEU A 87 2.09 13.93 -5.61
C LEU A 87 2.77 12.68 -5.03
N VAL A 88 3.51 11.93 -5.85
CA VAL A 88 4.23 10.74 -5.39
C VAL A 88 5.35 11.09 -4.40
N LEU A 89 6.05 12.22 -4.57
CA LEU A 89 7.13 12.63 -3.67
C LEU A 89 6.64 13.24 -2.34
N LEU A 90 5.45 13.83 -2.33
CA LEU A 90 4.84 14.37 -1.10
C LEU A 90 4.46 13.27 -0.10
N ILE A 91 4.10 12.08 -0.57
CA ILE A 91 3.64 11.01 0.30
C ILE A 91 4.78 10.44 1.16
N PRO A 92 5.99 10.12 0.65
CA PRO A 92 7.15 9.74 1.47
C PRO A 92 7.51 10.76 2.54
N ILE A 93 7.31 12.06 2.27
CA ILE A 93 7.53 13.15 3.24
C ILE A 93 6.48 13.07 4.35
N ILE A 94 5.21 12.85 4.01
CA ILE A 94 4.13 12.65 4.98
C ILE A 94 4.38 11.37 5.79
N THR A 95 4.78 10.28 5.15
CA THR A 95 5.14 9.00 5.78
C THR A 95 6.30 9.15 6.76
N TYR A 96 7.31 9.95 6.39
CA TYR A 96 8.43 10.29 7.26
C TYR A 96 7.99 11.13 8.48
N ILE A 97 7.15 12.15 8.28
CA ILE A 97 6.61 12.96 9.38
C ILE A 97 5.77 12.09 10.34
N LEU A 98 4.90 11.24 9.79
CA LEU A 98 4.09 10.29 10.56
C LEU A 98 4.93 9.19 11.23
N TYR A 99 6.18 8.96 10.80
CA TYR A 99 7.11 8.04 11.45
C TYR A 99 7.91 8.68 12.59
N VAL A 100 8.39 9.91 12.40
CA VAL A 100 9.23 10.60 13.39
C VAL A 100 8.43 10.95 14.65
N ILE A 101 7.14 11.31 14.52
CA ILE A 101 6.29 11.73 15.64
C ILE A 101 6.01 10.59 16.64
N PRO A 102 5.65 9.36 16.21
CA PRO A 102 5.53 8.21 17.11
C PRO A 102 6.87 7.74 17.69
N LEU A 103 7.98 7.88 16.96
CA LEU A 103 9.30 7.52 17.45
C LEU A 103 9.73 8.43 18.62
N SER A 104 9.42 9.73 18.56
CA SER A 104 9.60 10.64 19.70
C SER A 104 8.72 10.28 20.90
N ASN A 105 7.56 9.65 20.67
CA ASN A 105 6.70 9.16 21.75
C ASN A 105 7.18 7.82 22.33
N SER A 106 7.90 6.98 21.57
CA SER A 106 8.56 5.79 22.14
C SER A 106 9.61 6.16 23.21
N PHE A 107 10.20 7.36 23.13
CA PHE A 107 11.04 7.94 24.19
C PHE A 107 10.23 8.35 25.44
N LEU A 108 8.98 8.80 25.27
CA LEU A 108 8.05 9.11 26.37
C LEU A 108 7.44 7.86 27.03
N PHE A 109 7.26 6.77 26.27
CA PHE A 109 6.68 5.51 26.74
C PHE A 109 7.71 4.45 27.12
N GLY A 110 9.01 4.70 26.93
CA GLY A 110 10.12 3.79 27.21
C GLY A 110 10.29 3.36 28.68
N GLN A 111 9.34 3.71 29.56
CA GLN A 111 9.27 3.23 30.94
C GLN A 111 8.23 2.12 31.14
N LEU A 112 7.36 1.83 30.16
CA LEU A 112 6.40 0.73 30.23
C LEU A 112 6.92 -0.46 29.42
N ASN A 113 7.72 -1.30 30.06
CA ASN A 113 8.25 -2.54 29.50
C ASN A 113 7.16 -3.65 29.55
N ASP A 114 6.04 -3.43 28.83
CA ASP A 114 4.94 -4.38 28.73
C ASP A 114 4.91 -5.03 27.34
N CYS A 115 5.06 -6.36 27.31
CA CYS A 115 5.01 -7.17 26.09
C CYS A 115 3.74 -6.92 25.27
N ILE A 116 2.61 -6.64 25.93
CA ILE A 116 1.33 -6.34 25.26
C ILE A 116 1.40 -4.99 24.54
N PHE A 117 2.06 -4.00 25.15
CA PHE A 117 2.23 -2.68 24.54
C PHE A 117 3.17 -2.73 23.33
N ASP A 118 4.29 -3.45 23.45
CA ASP A 118 5.23 -3.68 22.36
C ASP A 118 4.58 -4.42 21.18
N PHE A 119 3.74 -5.43 21.47
CA PHE A 119 2.95 -6.11 20.45
C PHE A 119 2.01 -5.14 19.72
N ALA A 120 1.19 -4.41 20.47
CA ALA A 120 0.20 -3.50 19.90
C ALA A 120 0.88 -2.39 19.08
N PHE A 121 1.98 -1.85 19.58
CA PHE A 121 2.73 -0.78 18.92
C PHE A 121 3.36 -1.27 17.62
N ASN A 122 4.04 -2.43 17.63
CA ASN A 122 4.62 -2.98 16.41
C ASN A 122 3.54 -3.40 15.40
N PHE A 123 2.42 -3.96 15.86
CA PHE A 123 1.29 -4.28 14.98
C PHE A 123 0.74 -3.04 14.27
N ILE A 124 0.47 -1.96 15.01
CA ILE A 124 -0.02 -0.70 14.44
C ILE A 124 0.99 -0.16 13.43
N ARG A 125 2.29 -0.23 13.72
CA ARG A 125 3.33 0.20 12.78
C ARG A 125 3.31 -0.63 11.51
N TYR A 126 3.36 -1.95 11.61
CA TYR A 126 3.32 -2.82 10.43
C TYR A 126 2.08 -2.58 9.59
N PHE A 127 0.91 -2.49 10.23
CA PHE A 127 -0.36 -2.25 9.55
C PHE A 127 -0.39 -0.89 8.84
N CYS A 128 -0.05 0.20 9.54
CA CYS A 128 -0.07 1.54 8.99
C CYS A 128 0.97 1.73 7.89
N PHE A 129 2.23 1.33 8.12
CA PHE A 129 3.30 1.51 7.12
C PHE A 129 3.03 0.69 5.87
N SER A 130 2.60 -0.56 6.02
CA SER A 130 2.28 -1.40 4.86
C SER A 130 1.08 -0.87 4.07
N GLY A 131 0.07 -0.34 4.77
CA GLY A 131 -1.08 0.31 4.12
C GLY A 131 -0.68 1.55 3.34
N ILE A 132 0.18 2.40 3.90
CA ILE A 132 0.70 3.59 3.22
C ILE A 132 1.52 3.20 1.99
N VAL A 133 2.47 2.27 2.13
CA VAL A 133 3.29 1.77 1.00
C VAL A 133 2.40 1.21 -0.09
N SER A 134 1.40 0.40 0.26
CA SER A 134 0.49 -0.15 -0.73
C SER A 134 -0.31 0.92 -1.46
N TYR A 135 -0.77 1.94 -0.74
CA TYR A 135 -1.49 3.05 -1.35
C TYR A 135 -0.58 3.88 -2.27
N GLU A 136 0.65 4.14 -1.86
CA GLU A 136 1.65 4.82 -2.70
C GLU A 136 1.90 4.06 -4.00
N LEU A 137 2.12 2.75 -3.92
CA LEU A 137 2.32 1.90 -5.10
C LEU A 137 1.09 1.86 -5.99
N TYR A 138 -0.12 1.80 -5.42
CA TYR A 138 -1.36 1.86 -6.16
C TYR A 138 -1.51 3.18 -6.92
N MET A 139 -1.24 4.32 -6.26
CA MET A 139 -1.28 5.63 -6.88
C MET A 139 -0.22 5.76 -7.98
N CYS A 140 1.01 5.27 -7.76
CA CYS A 140 2.03 5.22 -8.80
C CYS A 140 1.58 4.39 -10.01
N GLY A 141 1.00 3.21 -9.75
CA GLY A 141 0.48 2.32 -10.77
C GLY A 141 -0.58 3.00 -11.64
N LEU A 142 -1.51 3.74 -11.04
CA LEU A 142 -2.53 4.49 -11.77
C LEU A 142 -1.96 5.70 -12.52
N LEU A 143 -1.15 6.52 -11.84
CA LEU A 143 -0.62 7.77 -12.39
C LEU A 143 0.29 7.53 -13.60
N PHE A 144 1.07 6.46 -13.59
CA PHE A 144 2.06 6.16 -14.63
C PHE A 144 1.64 5.00 -15.55
N TYR A 145 0.39 4.55 -15.49
CA TYR A 145 -0.06 3.38 -16.24
C TYR A 145 0.13 3.53 -17.76
N ASN A 146 -0.31 4.65 -18.32
CA ASN A 146 -0.25 4.92 -19.76
C ASN A 146 1.20 5.03 -20.23
N GLU A 147 2.05 5.72 -19.47
CA GLU A 147 3.47 5.88 -19.78
C GLU A 147 4.22 4.54 -19.73
N ILE A 148 3.93 3.68 -18.73
CA ILE A 148 4.52 2.34 -18.61
C ILE A 148 4.07 1.45 -19.77
N THR A 149 2.77 1.45 -20.09
CA THR A 149 2.24 0.61 -21.17
C THR A 149 2.73 1.04 -22.54
N GLU A 150 2.82 2.34 -22.81
CA GLU A 150 3.41 2.89 -24.03
C GLU A 150 4.87 2.46 -24.16
N PHE A 151 5.69 2.66 -23.10
CA PHE A 151 7.08 2.24 -23.08
C PHE A 151 7.27 0.76 -23.41
N LEU A 152 6.46 -0.11 -22.78
CA LEU A 152 6.50 -1.56 -23.04
C LEU A 152 6.09 -1.92 -24.47
N SER A 153 5.10 -1.22 -25.03
CA SER A 153 4.65 -1.46 -26.42
C SER A 153 5.73 -1.12 -27.45
N VAL A 154 6.48 -0.03 -27.25
CA VAL A 154 7.57 0.40 -28.15
C VAL A 154 8.74 -0.58 -28.10
N GLN A 155 9.02 -1.19 -26.94
CA GLN A 155 10.08 -2.20 -26.83
C GLN A 155 9.73 -3.51 -27.57
N ASN A 156 8.46 -3.91 -27.59
CA ASN A 156 8.03 -5.11 -28.32
C ASN A 156 8.08 -4.96 -29.85
N ILE A 157 8.03 -3.73 -30.37
CA ILE A 157 8.14 -3.46 -31.82
C ILE A 157 9.60 -3.51 -32.31
N LYS A 158 10.58 -3.37 -31.39
CA LYS A 158 12.02 -3.36 -31.71
C LYS A 158 12.71 -4.71 -31.60
N LYS A 159 11.97 -5.78 -31.27
CA LYS A 159 12.44 -7.18 -31.29
C LYS A 159 11.97 -7.85 -32.56
#